data_AF-A0AAP8GXS8-F1
#
_entry.id   AF-A0AAP8GXS8-F1
#
_cell.length_a   1.000
_cell.length_b   1.000
_cell.length_c   1.000
_cell.angle_alpha   90.00
_cell.angle_beta   90.00
_cell.angle_gamma   90.00
#
_symmetry.space_group_name_H-M   'P 1'
#
loop_
_entity.id
_entity.type
_entity.pdbx_description
1 polymer ?
#
loop_
_entity_poly.entity_id
_entity_poly.type
_entity_poly.pdbx_seq_one_letter_code
_entity_poly.pdbx_strand_id
1 'polypeptide(L)'
;MMNKEIQELFDDLNLFARQIANVRLSNLSFDVYEFRDEYAMQVDLIFARKGQFDNIQEAFSALFKKELFDGEEWDISDEPDPSDEQWLTALKDGWINTYYSRVCISIESVNKDDFISRFKRDLADVNAPEQVIKELLIRLSHIETIQVQKGYVYDYIFGQSDSHYFLYEWGIYD
;
A
#
# COMPACT_ATOMS: atom_id res chain seq x y z
N MET A 1 14.93 -8.88 4.55
CA MET A 1 14.36 -9.21 3.22
C MET A 1 12.92 -8.80 3.32
N MET A 2 12.43 -7.99 2.39
CA MET A 2 11.16 -7.28 2.56
C MET A 2 10.01 -8.23 2.90
N ASN A 3 9.93 -9.39 2.24
CA ASN A 3 8.91 -10.41 2.52
C ASN A 3 8.87 -10.87 3.98
N LYS A 4 10.03 -11.12 4.62
CA LYS A 4 10.08 -11.57 6.03
C LYS A 4 9.63 -10.48 6.98
N GLU A 5 10.10 -9.26 6.75
CA GLU A 5 9.76 -8.11 7.61
C GLU A 5 8.26 -7.80 7.53
N ILE A 6 7.65 -7.91 6.34
CA ILE A 6 6.20 -7.73 6.19
C ILE A 6 5.42 -8.94 6.74
N GLN A 7 5.89 -10.17 6.56
CA GLN A 7 5.26 -11.36 7.13
C GLN A 7 5.18 -11.27 8.67
N GLU A 8 6.21 -10.76 9.34
CA GLU A 8 6.22 -10.57 10.79
C GLU A 8 5.05 -9.69 11.30
N LEU A 9 4.62 -8.69 10.51
CA LEU A 9 3.46 -7.85 10.85
C LEU A 9 2.15 -8.63 10.80
N PHE A 10 2.00 -9.53 9.82
CA PHE A 10 0.82 -10.38 9.70
C PHE A 10 0.81 -11.53 10.72
N ASP A 11 1.99 -11.97 11.15
CA ASP A 11 2.14 -12.99 12.20
C ASP A 11 1.88 -12.41 13.61
N ASP A 12 2.16 -11.12 13.85
CA ASP A 12 1.84 -10.40 15.08
C ASP A 12 1.00 -9.13 14.83
N LEU A 13 -0.33 -9.33 14.78
CA LEU A 13 -1.28 -8.23 14.59
C LEU A 13 -1.25 -7.19 15.72
N ASN A 14 -0.79 -7.52 16.93
CA ASN A 14 -0.66 -6.51 17.98
C ASN A 14 0.50 -5.56 17.67
N LEU A 15 1.63 -6.10 17.18
CA LEU A 15 2.74 -5.30 16.70
C LEU A 15 2.29 -4.41 15.54
N PHE A 16 1.62 -4.99 14.55
CA PHE A 16 1.19 -4.25 13.37
C PHE A 16 0.21 -3.12 13.72
N ALA A 17 -0.84 -3.41 14.51
CA ALA A 17 -1.80 -2.40 14.97
C ALA A 17 -1.10 -1.25 15.72
N ARG A 18 -0.11 -1.55 16.56
CA ARG A 18 0.67 -0.51 17.27
C ARG A 18 1.52 0.32 16.32
N GLN A 19 2.16 -0.30 15.33
CA GLN A 19 2.94 0.44 14.34
C GLN A 19 2.04 1.37 13.53
N ILE A 20 0.89 0.89 13.07
CA ILE A 20 -0.12 1.72 12.38
C ILE A 20 -0.59 2.86 13.29
N ALA A 21 -0.96 2.58 14.53
CA ALA A 21 -1.45 3.61 15.46
C ALA A 21 -0.41 4.71 15.72
N ASN A 22 0.88 4.37 15.77
CA ASN A 22 1.98 5.31 16.00
C ASN A 22 2.28 6.21 14.79
N VAL A 23 1.87 5.84 13.57
CA VAL A 23 2.04 6.69 12.40
C VAL A 23 1.22 7.96 12.57
N ARG A 24 1.83 9.11 12.29
CA ARG A 24 1.14 10.41 12.18
C ARG A 24 1.14 10.86 10.72
N LEU A 25 -0.01 10.75 10.04
CA LEU A 25 -0.11 11.06 8.62
C LEU A 25 0.15 12.54 8.36
N SER A 26 -0.23 13.43 9.29
CA SER A 26 0.07 14.86 9.24
C SER A 26 1.56 15.22 9.16
N ASN A 27 2.46 14.31 9.56
CA ASN A 27 3.91 14.50 9.49
C ASN A 27 4.54 13.92 8.21
N LEU A 28 3.74 13.28 7.36
CA LEU A 28 4.20 12.53 6.21
C LEU A 28 3.66 13.16 4.91
N SER A 29 4.40 12.96 3.83
CA SER A 29 4.01 13.34 2.48
C SER A 29 3.87 12.11 1.61
N PHE A 30 2.76 12.06 0.88
CA PHE A 30 2.42 10.98 -0.04
C PHE A 30 2.06 11.58 -1.40
N ASP A 31 2.50 10.91 -2.46
CA ASP A 31 1.99 11.16 -3.80
C ASP A 31 0.98 10.04 -4.12
N VAL A 32 -0.29 10.42 -4.29
CA VAL A 32 -1.40 9.50 -4.54
C VAL A 32 -1.86 9.64 -5.98
N TYR A 33 -2.09 8.52 -6.65
CA TYR A 33 -2.60 8.47 -8.01
C TYR A 33 -3.73 7.45 -8.08
N GLU A 34 -4.85 7.88 -8.63
CA GLU A 34 -6.03 7.04 -8.85
C GLU A 34 -6.39 7.13 -10.32
N PHE A 35 -6.46 5.99 -11.00
CA PHE A 35 -6.85 5.91 -12.39
C PHE A 35 -7.98 4.90 -12.54
N ARG A 36 -9.09 5.31 -13.13
CA ARG A 36 -10.26 4.47 -13.35
C ARG A 36 -10.73 4.54 -14.79
N ASP A 37 -11.04 3.39 -15.37
CA ASP A 37 -11.66 3.32 -16.69
C ASP A 37 -13.20 3.39 -16.63
N GLU A 38 -13.84 3.35 -17.80
CA GLU A 38 -15.30 3.35 -17.91
C GLU A 38 -15.94 1.97 -17.63
N TYR A 39 -15.14 0.92 -17.47
CA TYR A 39 -15.53 -0.49 -17.33
C TYR A 39 -15.16 -1.09 -15.97
N ALA A 40 -15.11 -0.26 -14.94
CA ALA A 40 -14.91 -0.65 -13.54
C ALA A 40 -13.46 -1.06 -13.14
N MET A 41 -12.49 -0.97 -14.04
CA MET A 41 -11.08 -1.21 -13.71
C MET A 41 -10.45 0.02 -13.06
N GLN A 42 -9.68 -0.19 -12.00
CA GLN A 42 -8.99 0.87 -11.28
C GLN A 42 -7.57 0.46 -10.91
N VAL A 43 -6.66 1.44 -10.93
CA VAL A 43 -5.29 1.35 -10.43
C VAL A 43 -5.08 2.48 -9.43
N ASP A 44 -4.76 2.12 -8.19
CA ASP A 44 -4.43 3.05 -7.13
C ASP A 44 -2.97 2.90 -6.72
N LEU A 45 -2.29 4.03 -6.58
CA LEU A 45 -0.89 4.11 -6.25
C LEU A 45 -0.66 5.09 -5.12
N ILE A 46 0.10 4.66 -4.12
CA ILE A 46 0.57 5.54 -3.05
C ILE A 46 2.09 5.45 -3.00
N PHE A 47 2.76 6.57 -3.20
CA PHE A 47 4.21 6.68 -3.06
C PHE A 47 4.58 7.51 -1.84
N ALA A 48 5.62 7.08 -1.12
CA ALA A 48 6.22 7.85 -0.04
C ALA A 48 7.75 7.80 -0.13
N ARG A 49 8.41 8.93 0.13
CA ARG A 49 9.88 8.98 0.13
C ARG A 49 10.44 8.16 1.28
N LYS A 50 11.48 7.36 1.02
CA LYS A 50 12.13 6.50 2.02
C LYS A 50 12.64 7.26 3.24
N GLY A 51 13.16 8.48 3.04
CA GLY A 51 13.73 9.29 4.12
C GLY A 51 12.75 9.74 5.20
N GLN A 52 11.46 9.40 5.08
CA GLN A 52 10.43 9.67 6.07
C GLN A 52 10.29 8.55 7.11
N PHE A 53 10.93 7.40 6.91
CA PHE A 53 10.75 6.19 7.71
C PHE A 53 12.09 5.61 8.16
N ASP A 54 12.14 5.05 9.35
CA ASP A 54 13.33 4.39 9.89
C ASP A 54 13.52 2.99 9.29
N ASN A 55 12.42 2.32 8.90
CA ASN A 55 12.46 0.96 8.37
C ASN A 55 11.25 0.63 7.47
N ILE A 56 11.28 -0.58 6.87
CA ILE A 56 10.26 -1.08 5.95
C ILE A 56 8.89 -1.27 6.62
N GLN A 57 8.86 -1.79 7.84
CA GLN A 57 7.61 -2.06 8.56
C GLN A 57 6.85 -0.77 8.90
N GLU A 58 7.59 0.27 9.30
CA GLU A 58 7.04 1.59 9.53
C GLU A 58 6.47 2.19 8.25
N ALA A 59 7.21 2.09 7.13
CA ALA A 59 6.74 2.57 5.83
C ALA A 59 5.47 1.84 5.37
N PHE A 60 5.44 0.51 5.51
CA PHE A 60 4.28 -0.30 5.17
C PHE A 60 3.06 0.06 6.03
N SER A 61 3.26 0.21 7.34
CA SER A 61 2.22 0.62 8.29
C SER A 61 1.68 2.02 7.97
N ALA A 62 2.55 2.95 7.56
CA ALA A 62 2.15 4.30 7.19
C ALA A 62 1.37 4.36 5.88
N LEU A 63 1.81 3.60 4.88
CA LEU A 63 1.11 3.46 3.61
C LEU A 63 -0.26 2.80 3.80
N PHE A 64 -0.36 1.75 4.61
CA PHE A 64 -1.64 1.14 4.97
C PHE A 64 -2.56 2.13 5.71
N LYS A 65 -2.03 2.89 6.69
CA LYS A 65 -2.85 3.90 7.39
C LYS A 65 -3.37 4.96 6.43
N LYS A 66 -2.54 5.39 5.46
CA LYS A 66 -2.93 6.36 4.45
C LYS A 66 -4.07 5.82 3.59
N GLU A 67 -3.91 4.61 3.06
CA GLU A 67 -4.93 3.89 2.30
C GLU A 67 -6.24 3.77 3.09
N LEU A 68 -6.18 3.36 4.36
CA LEU A 68 -7.34 3.24 5.24
C LEU A 68 -8.06 4.59 5.42
N PHE A 69 -7.32 5.68 5.66
CA PHE A 69 -7.93 7.00 5.83
C PHE A 69 -8.56 7.52 4.54
N ASP A 70 -7.93 7.27 3.39
CA ASP A 70 -8.47 7.66 2.09
C ASP A 70 -9.74 6.86 1.76
N GLY A 71 -9.68 5.53 1.90
CA GLY A 71 -10.80 4.64 1.57
C GLY A 71 -12.01 4.84 2.47
N GLU A 72 -11.81 5.21 3.73
CA GLU A 72 -12.89 5.51 4.67
C GLU A 72 -13.27 7.00 4.70
N GLU A 73 -12.65 7.84 3.87
CA GLU A 73 -12.85 9.30 3.79
C GLU A 73 -12.68 10.01 5.15
N TRP A 74 -11.73 9.58 5.97
CA TRP A 74 -11.49 10.15 7.30
C TRP A 74 -10.59 11.38 7.26
N ASP A 75 -10.89 12.36 8.11
CA ASP A 75 -10.03 13.54 8.28
C ASP A 75 -8.77 13.18 9.07
N ILE A 76 -7.61 13.51 8.50
CA ILE A 76 -6.30 13.36 9.15
C ILE A 76 -6.21 14.22 10.42
N SER A 77 -6.97 15.31 10.54
CA SER A 77 -7.01 16.11 11.78
C SER A 77 -7.57 15.35 12.97
N ASP A 78 -8.36 14.31 12.70
CA ASP A 78 -9.11 13.54 13.69
C ASP A 78 -8.45 12.19 14.00
N GLU A 79 -7.16 12.04 13.64
CA GLU A 79 -6.37 10.85 13.96
C GLU A 79 -6.44 10.51 15.47
N PRO A 80 -6.84 9.28 15.83
CA PRO A 80 -6.88 8.86 17.23
C PRO A 80 -5.51 8.95 17.92
N ASP A 81 -5.52 9.00 19.25
CA ASP A 81 -4.29 8.86 20.03
C ASP A 81 -3.69 7.44 19.82
N PRO A 82 -2.36 7.29 19.65
CA PRO A 82 -1.69 6.01 19.44
C PRO A 82 -1.87 5.03 20.61
N SER A 83 -2.14 5.57 21.81
CA SER A 83 -2.42 4.81 23.02
C SER A 83 -3.92 4.54 23.23
N ASP A 84 -4.79 4.97 22.32
CA ASP A 84 -6.21 4.69 22.41
C ASP A 84 -6.48 3.19 22.21
N GLU A 85 -6.95 2.54 23.27
CA GLU A 85 -7.19 1.09 23.29
C GLU A 85 -8.33 0.66 22.37
N GLN A 86 -9.33 1.53 22.13
CA GLN A 86 -10.41 1.23 21.19
C GLN A 86 -9.88 1.25 19.76
N TRP A 87 -9.04 2.23 19.43
CA TRP A 87 -8.37 2.34 18.14
C TRP A 87 -7.44 1.15 17.87
N LEU A 88 -6.58 0.81 18.84
CA LEU A 88 -5.70 -0.36 18.74
C LEU A 88 -6.49 -1.66 18.54
N THR A 89 -7.60 -1.82 19.26
CA THR A 89 -8.49 -2.99 19.10
C THR A 89 -9.16 -2.99 17.72
N ALA A 90 -9.67 -1.85 17.26
CA ALA A 90 -10.30 -1.71 15.96
C ALA A 90 -9.33 -2.02 14.81
N LEU A 91 -8.08 -1.56 14.90
CA LEU A 91 -7.04 -1.89 13.94
C LEU A 91 -6.76 -3.39 13.90
N LYS A 92 -6.47 -3.99 15.06
CA LYS A 92 -6.06 -5.40 15.19
C LYS A 92 -7.17 -6.37 14.78
N ASP A 93 -8.38 -6.14 15.29
CA ASP A 93 -9.49 -7.09 15.17
C ASP A 93 -10.43 -6.77 13.99
N GLY A 94 -10.42 -5.53 13.50
CA GLY A 94 -11.24 -5.05 12.39
C GLY A 94 -10.42 -4.72 11.14
N TRP A 95 -9.87 -3.50 11.08
CA TRP A 95 -9.38 -2.88 9.85
C TRP A 95 -8.30 -3.67 9.13
N ILE A 96 -7.32 -4.23 9.83
CA ILE A 96 -6.28 -5.05 9.19
C ILE A 96 -6.91 -6.26 8.48
N ASN A 97 -7.90 -6.92 9.09
CA ASN A 97 -8.55 -8.08 8.46
C ASN A 97 -9.53 -7.67 7.34
N THR A 98 -10.15 -6.49 7.44
CA THR A 98 -11.03 -5.94 6.40
C THR A 98 -10.26 -5.70 5.11
N TYR A 99 -9.10 -5.04 5.21
CA TYR A 99 -8.28 -4.74 4.06
C TYR A 99 -7.46 -5.97 3.64
N TYR A 100 -6.82 -6.68 4.58
CA TYR A 100 -6.02 -7.88 4.32
C TYR A 100 -6.73 -9.14 4.79
N SER A 101 -7.74 -9.60 4.03
CA SER A 101 -8.42 -10.85 4.34
C SER A 101 -7.43 -12.02 4.37
N ARG A 102 -7.39 -12.76 5.49
CA ARG A 102 -6.41 -13.85 5.72
C ARG A 102 -6.37 -14.91 4.62
N VAL A 103 -7.47 -15.11 3.90
CA VAL A 103 -7.55 -16.08 2.80
C VAL A 103 -6.86 -15.60 1.52
N CYS A 104 -6.62 -14.30 1.40
CA CYS A 104 -6.05 -13.66 0.23
C CYS A 104 -4.62 -13.15 0.46
N ILE A 105 -4.13 -13.12 1.71
CA ILE A 105 -2.75 -12.75 2.02
C ILE A 105 -1.80 -13.71 1.30
N SER A 106 -0.91 -13.14 0.50
CA SER A 106 0.14 -13.85 -0.23
C SER A 106 1.38 -12.98 -0.15
N ILE A 107 2.34 -13.35 0.71
CA ILE A 107 3.61 -12.61 0.88
C ILE A 107 4.68 -13.26 0.00
N GLU A 108 4.62 -12.97 -1.30
CA GLU A 108 5.47 -13.61 -2.31
C GLU A 108 6.28 -12.57 -3.08
N SER A 109 7.57 -12.82 -3.29
CA SER A 109 8.39 -11.95 -4.13
C SER A 109 7.88 -11.93 -5.57
N VAL A 110 7.73 -10.74 -6.13
CA VAL A 110 7.34 -10.57 -7.54
C VAL A 110 8.59 -10.26 -8.35
N ASN A 111 8.73 -10.91 -9.51
CA ASN A 111 9.82 -10.60 -10.41
C ASN A 111 9.69 -9.15 -10.89
N LYS A 112 10.79 -8.39 -10.82
CA LYS A 112 10.82 -6.99 -11.23
C LYS A 112 10.34 -6.76 -12.66
N ASP A 113 10.84 -7.54 -13.62
CA ASP A 113 10.53 -7.33 -15.04
C ASP A 113 9.07 -7.67 -15.33
N ASP A 114 8.53 -8.69 -14.65
CA ASP A 114 7.10 -9.03 -14.70
C ASP A 114 6.24 -7.91 -14.11
N PHE A 115 6.61 -7.39 -12.93
CA PHE A 115 5.90 -6.26 -12.32
C PHE A 115 5.93 -5.01 -13.20
N ILE A 116 7.09 -4.62 -13.73
CA ILE A 116 7.19 -3.43 -14.59
C ILE A 116 6.38 -3.60 -15.88
N SER A 117 6.38 -4.79 -16.46
CA SER A 117 5.58 -5.08 -17.66
C SER A 117 4.09 -5.00 -17.38
N ARG A 118 3.67 -5.55 -16.24
CA ARG A 118 2.30 -5.45 -15.73
C ARG A 118 1.90 -4.00 -15.44
N PHE A 119 2.68 -3.28 -14.65
CA PHE A 119 2.43 -1.89 -14.25
C PHE A 119 2.15 -0.98 -15.45
N LYS A 120 2.93 -1.13 -16.53
CA LYS A 120 2.74 -0.38 -17.78
C LYS A 120 1.42 -0.72 -18.47
N ARG A 121 1.08 -2.01 -18.54
CA ARG A 121 -0.13 -2.49 -19.19
C ARG A 121 -1.36 -2.03 -18.42
N ASP A 122 -1.39 -2.30 -17.12
CA ASP A 122 -2.53 -2.00 -16.27
C ASP A 122 -2.81 -0.48 -16.25
N LEU A 123 -1.77 0.37 -16.21
CA LEU A 123 -1.93 1.83 -16.36
C LEU A 123 -2.41 2.26 -17.76
N ALA A 124 -2.02 1.55 -18.82
CA ALA A 124 -2.51 1.83 -20.15
C ALA A 124 -3.98 1.43 -20.31
N ASP A 125 -4.40 0.33 -19.68
CA ASP A 125 -5.78 -0.16 -19.71
C ASP A 125 -6.75 0.82 -19.04
N VAL A 126 -6.31 1.52 -17.98
CA VAL A 126 -7.05 2.61 -17.32
C VAL A 126 -6.80 3.99 -17.93
N ASN A 127 -6.23 4.06 -19.13
CA ASN A 127 -5.96 5.30 -19.88
C ASN A 127 -5.13 6.34 -19.11
N ALA A 128 -4.22 5.91 -18.24
CA ALA A 128 -3.34 6.83 -17.51
C ALA A 128 -2.48 7.66 -18.49
N PRO A 129 -2.27 8.97 -18.25
CA PRO A 129 -1.50 9.80 -19.17
C PRO A 129 -0.06 9.31 -19.34
N GLU A 130 0.43 9.22 -20.59
CA GLU A 130 1.77 8.68 -20.88
C GLU A 130 2.90 9.43 -20.15
N GLN A 131 2.76 10.74 -19.95
CA GLN A 131 3.72 11.54 -19.18
C GLN A 131 3.78 11.11 -17.72
N VAL A 132 2.63 10.80 -17.11
CA VAL A 132 2.55 10.32 -15.73
C VAL A 132 3.15 8.91 -15.61
N ILE A 133 2.84 8.02 -16.57
CA ILE A 133 3.45 6.68 -16.62
C ILE A 133 4.98 6.77 -16.66
N LYS A 134 5.53 7.66 -17.51
CA LYS A 134 6.98 7.89 -17.60
C LYS A 134 7.58 8.37 -16.27
N GLU A 135 6.91 9.30 -15.59
CA GLU A 135 7.35 9.79 -14.28
C GLU A 135 7.35 8.68 -13.23
N LEU A 136 6.26 7.92 -13.13
CA LEU A 136 6.13 6.81 -12.18
C LEU A 136 7.21 5.75 -12.42
N LEU A 137 7.50 5.41 -13.67
CA LEU A 137 8.56 4.45 -14.00
C LEU A 137 9.96 4.93 -13.57
N ILE A 138 10.24 6.24 -13.55
CA ILE A 138 11.50 6.78 -13.03
C ILE A 138 11.62 6.51 -11.53
N ARG A 139 10.50 6.60 -10.80
CA ARG A 139 10.46 6.33 -9.35
C ARG A 139 10.67 4.85 -9.01
N LEU A 140 10.47 3.95 -9.97
CA LEU A 140 10.63 2.50 -9.84
C LEU A 140 12.04 2.01 -10.24
N SER A 141 13.09 2.78 -9.93
CA SER A 141 14.48 2.35 -10.12
C SER A 141 14.89 1.28 -9.10
N HIS A 142 15.52 0.20 -9.57
CA HIS A 142 16.02 -0.92 -8.74
C HIS A 142 15.02 -1.46 -7.71
N ILE A 143 13.79 -1.73 -8.16
CA ILE A 143 12.74 -2.17 -7.25
C ILE A 143 12.94 -3.56 -6.67
N GLU A 144 12.46 -3.73 -5.45
CA GLU A 144 12.05 -4.99 -4.84
C GLU A 144 10.55 -4.91 -4.59
N THR A 145 9.80 -5.95 -4.96
CA THR A 145 8.33 -6.00 -4.80
C THR A 145 7.90 -7.32 -4.18
N ILE A 146 6.84 -7.25 -3.40
CA ILE A 146 6.10 -8.39 -2.89
C ILE A 146 4.63 -8.24 -3.26
N GLN A 147 4.01 -9.33 -3.67
CA GLN A 147 2.58 -9.46 -3.54
C GLN A 147 2.28 -9.42 -2.04
N VAL A 148 1.21 -8.74 -1.64
CA VAL A 148 0.69 -8.80 -0.27
C VAL A 148 -0.66 -9.48 -0.25
N GLN A 149 -1.49 -9.25 -1.27
CA GLN A 149 -2.75 -9.94 -1.46
C GLN A 149 -2.99 -10.29 -2.90
N LYS A 150 -3.54 -11.48 -3.15
CA LYS A 150 -3.87 -11.95 -4.49
C LYS A 150 -5.32 -12.41 -4.54
N GLY A 151 -6.15 -11.68 -5.24
CA GLY A 151 -7.54 -12.03 -5.51
C GLY A 151 -7.75 -12.52 -6.94
N TYR A 152 -9.01 -12.87 -7.25
CA TYR A 152 -9.43 -13.16 -8.62
C TYR A 152 -9.65 -11.89 -9.46
N VAL A 153 -9.99 -10.78 -8.79
CA VAL A 153 -10.38 -9.50 -9.39
C VAL A 153 -9.65 -8.32 -8.77
N TYR A 154 -8.65 -8.59 -7.91
CA TYR A 154 -7.79 -7.55 -7.36
C TYR A 154 -6.40 -8.12 -7.07
N ASP A 155 -5.41 -7.24 -7.10
CA ASP A 155 -4.04 -7.50 -6.69
C ASP A 155 -3.53 -6.34 -5.88
N TYR A 156 -2.80 -6.67 -4.82
CA TYR A 156 -2.17 -5.70 -3.96
C TYR A 156 -0.67 -6.01 -3.84
N ILE A 157 0.16 -5.05 -4.24
CA ILE A 157 1.62 -5.16 -4.26
C ILE A 157 2.21 -4.02 -3.42
N PHE A 158 3.11 -4.39 -2.52
CA PHE A 158 3.98 -3.45 -1.82
C PHE A 158 5.39 -3.55 -2.40
N GLY A 159 6.05 -2.41 -2.54
CA GLY A 159 7.41 -2.37 -3.04
C GLY A 159 8.24 -1.23 -2.51
N GLN A 160 9.53 -1.36 -2.80
CA GLN A 160 10.51 -0.31 -2.57
C GLN A 160 11.38 -0.11 -3.79
N SER A 161 11.80 1.13 -4.03
CA SER A 161 12.84 1.51 -4.99
C SER A 161 14.04 2.10 -4.25
N ASP A 162 15.01 2.67 -4.96
CA ASP A 162 16.13 3.37 -4.31
C ASP A 162 15.67 4.52 -3.39
N SER A 163 14.57 5.17 -3.72
CA SER A 163 14.15 6.44 -3.09
C SER A 163 12.74 6.42 -2.50
N HIS A 164 11.89 5.45 -2.87
CA HIS A 164 10.50 5.40 -2.43
C HIS A 164 10.11 4.03 -1.88
N TYR A 165 9.13 4.05 -0.98
CA TYR A 165 8.22 2.93 -0.76
C TYR A 165 6.93 3.21 -1.54
N PHE A 166 6.26 2.16 -1.99
CA PHE A 166 5.03 2.32 -2.74
C PHE A 166 4.03 1.18 -2.52
N LEU A 167 2.76 1.53 -2.65
CA LEU A 167 1.65 0.61 -2.85
C LEU A 167 1.18 0.68 -4.29
N TYR A 168 0.84 -0.48 -4.81
CA TYR A 168 0.18 -0.69 -6.08
C TYR A 168 -1.04 -1.57 -5.83
N GLU A 169 -2.22 -1.02 -6.07
CA GLU A 169 -3.46 -1.76 -6.13
C GLU A 169 -3.99 -1.75 -7.56
N TRP A 170 -4.45 -2.90 -8.02
CA TRP A 170 -5.21 -3.03 -9.25
C TRP A 170 -6.45 -3.84 -8.93
N GLY A 171 -7.62 -3.40 -9.39
CA GLY A 171 -8.87 -4.10 -9.14
C GLY A 171 -9.95 -3.82 -10.18
N ILE A 172 -11.00 -4.65 -10.13
CA ILE A 172 -12.26 -4.45 -10.85
C ILE A 172 -13.34 -4.24 -9.78
N TYR A 173 -13.97 -3.07 -9.79
CA TYR A 173 -14.94 -2.63 -8.77
C TYR A 173 -16.30 -2.37 -9.40
N ASP A 174 -17.35 -3.00 -8.87
CA ASP A 174 -18.74 -2.87 -9.36
C ASP A 174 -19.26 -1.41 -9.42
#